data_AF-A0A498IZ08-F1
#
_entry.id   AF-A0A498IZ08-F1
#
_cell.length_a   1.000
_cell.length_b   1.000
_cell.length_c   1.000
_cell.angle_alpha   90.00
_cell.angle_beta   90.00
_cell.angle_gamma   90.00
#
_symmetry.space_group_name_H-M   'P 1'
#
loop_
_entity.id
_entity.type
_entity.pdbx_description
1 polymer ?
#
loop_
_entity_poly.entity_id
_entity_poly.type
_entity_poly.pdbx_seq_one_letter_code
_entity_poly.pdbx_strand_id
1 'polypeptide(L)'
;MGSLNIDNPPENNSVHHMTKDPLDLVAFRRQGHMMIDFIADYYQNIEKHPILSQVQPGYLRKRLPESAPYHPEPIEAILQDVQDHIVPGITHWQNPNHFAYFPATISTAGFLGEMLTTGFNVVGFNWMASPAATELETVVMDWPGDMLKLPKSFLFSDNGGEQYLSGDVGRIFAEPRKFLGVFISCILFCSTECDFGEVVI
;
A
#
# COMPACT_ATOMS: atom_id res chain seq x y z
N MET A 1 -26.67 -6.14 -10.48
CA MET A 1 -27.63 -5.73 -9.43
C MET A 1 -26.98 -4.58 -8.67
N GLY A 2 -27.47 -3.34 -8.60
CA GLY A 2 -28.73 -2.74 -9.03
C GLY A 2 -28.55 -1.27 -9.44
N SER A 3 -29.54 -0.74 -10.16
CA SER A 3 -29.51 0.49 -10.94
C SER A 3 -29.59 1.78 -10.11
N LEU A 4 -28.98 2.85 -10.65
CA LEU A 4 -29.14 4.24 -10.23
C LEU A 4 -30.50 4.77 -10.71
N ASN A 5 -31.34 5.26 -9.80
CA ASN A 5 -32.46 6.16 -10.09
C ASN A 5 -32.42 7.30 -9.07
N ILE A 6 -32.16 8.52 -9.52
CA ILE A 6 -32.27 9.74 -8.73
C ILE A 6 -33.20 10.67 -9.50
N ASP A 7 -34.42 10.85 -8.99
CA ASP A 7 -35.30 11.96 -9.36
C ASP A 7 -36.07 12.43 -8.11
N ASN A 8 -35.55 13.50 -7.48
CA ASN A 8 -36.26 14.74 -7.12
C ASN A 8 -35.54 15.51 -5.98
N PRO A 9 -35.26 16.83 -6.13
CA PRO A 9 -34.96 17.76 -5.04
C PRO A 9 -36.15 18.72 -4.79
N PRO A 10 -36.06 19.72 -3.88
CA PRO A 10 -35.28 19.85 -2.65
C PRO A 10 -36.18 20.22 -1.44
N GLU A 11 -35.77 19.88 -0.20
CA GLU A 11 -36.16 20.70 0.96
C GLU A 11 -34.95 21.02 1.83
N ASN A 12 -34.79 22.33 2.01
CA ASN A 12 -33.79 23.04 2.79
C ASN A 12 -34.28 23.12 4.25
N ASN A 13 -33.46 22.74 5.23
CA ASN A 13 -33.12 23.60 6.38
C ASN A 13 -32.21 22.91 7.42
N SER A 14 -31.17 23.66 7.76
CA SER A 14 -30.46 23.73 9.04
C SER A 14 -29.48 22.63 9.49
N VAL A 15 -28.20 22.95 9.31
CA VAL A 15 -27.10 23.01 10.31
C VAL A 15 -26.93 21.84 11.31
N HIS A 16 -25.70 21.30 11.31
CA HIS A 16 -25.11 20.30 12.23
C HIS A 16 -25.43 18.82 12.00
N HIS A 17 -25.11 18.30 10.82
CA HIS A 17 -24.77 16.88 10.71
C HIS A 17 -23.26 16.72 10.92
N MET A 18 -22.81 16.76 12.17
CA MET A 18 -21.53 16.13 12.53
C MET A 18 -21.68 14.66 12.12
N THR A 19 -21.02 14.25 11.04
CA THR A 19 -21.15 12.89 10.51
C THR A 19 -20.56 11.91 11.51
N LYS A 20 -21.46 11.25 12.25
CA LYS A 20 -21.20 10.18 13.23
C LYS A 20 -20.78 8.85 12.58
N ASP A 21 -20.69 8.80 11.26
CA ASP A 21 -20.35 7.59 10.52
C ASP A 21 -18.84 7.53 10.29
N PRO A 22 -18.14 6.50 10.81
CA PRO A 22 -16.72 6.28 10.50
C PRO A 22 -16.43 6.17 9.00
N LEU A 23 -17.40 5.80 8.17
CA LEU A 23 -17.29 5.72 6.72
C LEU A 23 -18.46 6.43 6.02
N ASP A 24 -18.46 7.76 6.05
CA ASP A 24 -19.37 8.56 5.23
C ASP A 24 -18.97 8.49 3.74
N LEU A 25 -19.79 7.83 2.91
CA LEU A 25 -19.52 7.62 1.49
C LEU A 25 -19.51 8.91 0.64
N VAL A 26 -20.20 9.96 1.07
CA VAL A 26 -20.20 11.26 0.38
C VAL A 26 -18.89 11.98 0.68
N ALA A 27 -18.52 12.05 1.97
CA ALA A 27 -17.23 12.60 2.39
C ALA A 27 -16.07 11.80 1.80
N PHE A 28 -16.11 10.47 1.86
CA PHE A 28 -15.10 9.57 1.31
C PHE A 28 -14.82 9.86 -0.17
N ARG A 29 -15.86 9.97 -0.99
CA ARG A 29 -15.68 10.28 -2.42
C ARG A 29 -15.07 11.66 -2.63
N ARG A 30 -15.59 12.67 -1.93
CA ARG A 30 -15.08 14.06 -2.03
C ARG A 30 -13.60 14.12 -1.62
N GLN A 31 -13.29 13.63 -0.43
CA GLN A 31 -11.94 13.66 0.15
C GLN A 31 -10.97 12.76 -0.63
N GLY A 32 -11.43 11.62 -1.11
CA GLY A 32 -10.65 10.71 -1.95
C GLY A 32 -10.23 11.35 -3.28
N HIS A 33 -11.13 12.09 -3.94
CA HIS A 33 -10.77 12.86 -5.14
C HIS A 33 -9.74 13.96 -4.83
N MET A 34 -9.92 14.69 -3.71
CA MET A 34 -8.93 15.70 -3.29
C MET A 34 -7.55 15.09 -3.03
N MET A 35 -7.48 13.90 -2.44
CA MET A 35 -6.23 13.18 -2.22
C MET A 35 -5.58 12.76 -3.54
N ILE A 36 -6.38 12.27 -4.51
CA ILE A 36 -5.88 11.92 -5.84
C ILE A 36 -5.30 13.16 -6.53
N ASP A 37 -6.01 14.29 -6.51
CA ASP A 37 -5.55 15.54 -7.11
C ASP A 37 -4.26 16.03 -6.44
N PHE A 38 -4.18 16.00 -5.11
CA PHE A 38 -2.98 16.35 -4.36
C PHE A 38 -1.76 15.50 -4.74
N ILE A 39 -1.94 14.18 -4.84
CA ILE A 39 -0.87 13.25 -5.21
C ILE A 39 -0.45 13.47 -6.68
N ALA A 40 -1.41 13.67 -7.58
CA ALA A 40 -1.13 13.98 -8.98
C ALA A 40 -0.31 15.27 -9.12
N ASP A 41 -0.71 16.33 -8.42
CA ASP A 41 0.01 17.61 -8.38
C ASP A 41 1.42 17.45 -7.80
N TYR A 42 1.58 16.65 -6.74
CA TYR A 42 2.89 16.32 -6.17
C TYR A 42 3.81 15.64 -7.20
N TYR A 43 3.33 14.61 -7.90
CA TYR A 43 4.11 13.92 -8.93
C TYR A 43 4.42 14.80 -10.14
N GLN A 44 3.48 15.65 -10.56
CA GLN A 44 3.70 16.62 -11.63
C GLN A 44 4.82 17.60 -11.28
N ASN A 45 5.01 17.91 -10.00
CA ASN A 45 5.99 18.88 -9.52
C ASN A 45 7.20 18.24 -8.83
N ILE A 46 7.36 16.91 -8.89
CA ILE A 46 8.36 16.18 -8.10
C ILE A 46 9.80 16.65 -8.34
N GLU A 47 10.11 17.05 -9.58
CA GLU A 47 11.42 17.57 -9.98
C GLU A 47 11.78 18.92 -9.34
N LYS A 48 10.77 19.69 -8.89
CA LYS A 48 10.97 20.97 -8.22
C LYS A 48 11.39 20.80 -6.76
N HIS A 49 11.17 19.63 -6.18
CA HIS A 49 11.57 19.34 -4.81
C HIS A 49 13.05 18.91 -4.72
N PRO A 50 13.79 19.32 -3.68
CA PRO A 50 15.13 18.80 -3.44
C PRO A 50 15.08 17.28 -3.26
N ILE A 51 15.89 16.52 -3.98
CA ILE A 51 15.84 15.05 -3.97
C ILE A 51 16.00 14.48 -2.55
N LEU A 52 17.04 14.94 -1.84
CA LEU A 52 17.30 14.58 -0.44
C LEU A 52 16.66 15.61 0.49
N SER A 53 15.97 15.15 1.53
CA SER A 53 15.45 16.05 2.56
C SER A 53 16.57 16.84 3.25
N GLN A 54 16.31 18.12 3.51
CA GLN A 54 17.27 19.06 4.11
C GLN A 54 16.99 19.34 5.59
N VAL A 55 16.06 18.61 6.19
CA VAL A 55 15.66 18.79 7.60
C VAL A 55 16.67 18.16 8.57
N GLN A 56 16.62 18.60 9.82
CA GLN A 56 17.42 18.04 10.90
C GLN A 56 16.62 17.04 11.74
N PRO A 57 17.27 16.05 12.38
CA PRO A 57 16.59 15.13 13.30
C PRO A 57 15.76 15.87 14.36
N GLY A 58 14.51 15.43 14.56
CA GLY A 58 13.58 16.05 15.50
C GLY A 58 12.85 17.30 15.01
N TYR A 59 13.01 17.73 13.75
CA TYR A 59 12.34 18.94 13.21
C TYR A 59 10.80 18.88 13.33
N LEU A 60 10.20 17.72 13.06
CA LEU A 60 8.75 17.57 12.96
C LEU A 60 8.05 17.76 14.32
N ARG A 61 8.68 17.31 15.41
CA ARG A 61 8.14 17.46 16.78
C ARG A 61 7.94 18.93 17.16
N LYS A 62 8.69 19.85 16.55
CA LYS A 62 8.58 21.30 16.78
C LYS A 62 7.47 21.96 15.95
N ARG A 63 6.93 21.26 14.95
CA ARG A 63 5.90 21.77 14.03
C ARG A 63 4.51 21.23 14.35
N LEU A 64 4.42 20.07 15.00
CA LEU A 64 3.16 19.44 15.36
C LEU A 64 2.70 19.83 16.78
N PRO A 65 1.38 19.76 17.07
CA PRO A 65 0.85 19.91 18.41
C PRO A 65 1.46 18.90 19.40
N GLU A 66 1.55 19.28 20.68
CA GLU A 66 2.11 18.39 21.72
C GLU A 66 1.23 17.15 22.01
N SER A 67 -0.07 17.26 21.74
CA SER A 67 -1.08 16.22 21.96
C SER A 67 -2.05 16.15 20.79
N ALA A 68 -2.66 14.98 20.59
CA ALA A 68 -3.64 14.77 19.52
C ALA A 68 -4.89 15.67 19.74
N PRO A 69 -5.50 16.18 18.66
CA PRO A 69 -6.70 17.00 18.76
C PRO A 69 -7.89 16.18 19.28
N TYR A 70 -8.72 16.79 20.13
CA TYR A 70 -9.96 16.17 20.65
C TYR A 70 -11.11 16.20 19.63
N HIS A 71 -11.03 17.08 18.64
CA HIS A 71 -12.05 17.28 17.64
C HIS A 71 -11.49 16.99 16.24
N PRO A 72 -12.34 16.51 15.31
CA PRO A 72 -11.90 16.24 13.95
C PRO A 72 -11.49 17.54 13.25
N GLU A 73 -10.43 17.45 12.46
CA GLU A 73 -9.94 18.54 11.61
C GLU A 73 -10.37 18.32 10.15
N PRO A 74 -10.59 19.40 9.38
CA PRO A 74 -10.95 19.28 7.97
C PRO A 74 -9.78 18.71 7.16
N ILE A 75 -10.09 17.90 6.13
CA ILE A 75 -9.06 17.28 5.26
C ILE A 75 -8.16 18.33 4.60
N GLU A 76 -8.72 19.50 4.33
CA GLU A 76 -8.03 20.64 3.72
C GLU A 76 -6.88 21.13 4.61
N ALA A 77 -7.11 21.21 5.93
CA ALA A 77 -6.06 21.58 6.88
C ALA A 77 -5.00 20.49 6.98
N ILE A 78 -5.42 19.21 6.99
CA ILE A 78 -4.49 18.07 7.04
C ILE A 78 -3.59 18.03 5.80
N LEU A 79 -4.13 18.22 4.60
CA LEU A 79 -3.35 18.26 3.36
C LEU A 79 -2.40 19.46 3.32
N GLN A 80 -2.82 20.60 3.87
CA GLN A 80 -1.96 21.77 4.04
C GLN A 80 -0.77 21.47 4.97
N ASP A 81 -1.03 20.81 6.11
CA ASP A 81 0.03 20.39 7.04
C ASP A 81 0.99 19.37 6.39
N VAL A 82 0.46 18.45 5.57
CA VAL A 82 1.30 17.53 4.79
C VAL A 82 2.22 18.32 3.86
N GLN A 83 1.68 19.29 3.12
CA GLN A 83 2.46 20.14 2.21
C GLN A 83 3.53 20.97 2.95
N ASP A 84 3.20 21.55 4.10
CA ASP A 84 4.07 22.51 4.79
C ASP A 84 5.07 21.85 5.74
N HIS A 85 4.72 20.69 6.28
CA HIS A 85 5.48 20.05 7.36
C HIS A 85 6.03 18.69 7.01
N ILE A 86 5.34 17.91 6.16
CA ILE A 86 5.76 16.55 5.82
C ILE A 86 6.57 16.52 4.53
N VAL A 87 6.08 17.12 3.45
CA VAL A 87 6.76 17.14 2.13
C VAL A 87 8.21 17.64 2.22
N PRO A 88 8.56 18.70 2.96
CA PRO A 88 9.96 19.13 3.12
C PRO A 88 10.87 18.09 3.80
N GLY A 89 10.28 17.20 4.60
CA GLY A 89 10.96 16.13 5.33
C GLY A 89 11.11 14.83 4.56
N ILE A 90 10.53 14.72 3.36
CA ILE A 90 10.58 13.51 2.54
C ILE A 90 11.82 13.56 1.63
N THR A 91 12.49 12.41 1.49
CA THR A 91 13.43 12.18 0.38
C THR A 91 12.62 11.68 -0.81
N HIS A 92 12.71 12.35 -1.95
CA HIS A 92 11.85 12.12 -3.11
C HIS A 92 12.39 11.00 -4.00
N TRP A 93 12.16 9.76 -3.59
CA TRP A 93 12.63 8.55 -4.28
C TRP A 93 12.14 8.41 -5.74
N GLN A 94 11.00 9.01 -6.09
CA GLN A 94 10.47 8.98 -7.45
C GLN A 94 10.97 10.14 -8.32
N ASN A 95 11.85 11.00 -7.81
CA ASN A 95 12.48 12.04 -8.62
C ASN A 95 13.39 11.35 -9.67
N PRO A 96 13.32 11.72 -10.96
CA PRO A 96 14.12 11.09 -12.02
C PRO A 96 15.64 11.24 -11.82
N ASN A 97 16.06 12.16 -10.95
CA ASN A 97 17.46 12.40 -10.61
C ASN A 97 17.90 11.70 -9.30
N HIS A 98 17.06 10.83 -8.72
CA HIS A 98 17.42 10.05 -7.53
C HIS A 98 18.24 8.81 -7.91
N PHE A 99 19.56 8.86 -7.66
CA PHE A 99 20.51 7.78 -7.99
C PHE A 99 21.11 7.07 -6.77
N ALA A 100 20.57 7.28 -5.57
CA ALA A 100 21.02 6.59 -4.38
C ALA A 100 20.33 5.22 -4.22
N TYR A 101 21.05 4.23 -3.66
CA TYR A 101 20.56 2.88 -3.37
C TYR A 101 19.99 2.14 -4.61
N PHE A 102 19.01 1.26 -4.39
CA PHE A 102 18.23 0.62 -5.43
C PHE A 102 16.90 1.35 -5.65
N PRO A 103 16.37 1.34 -6.88
CA PRO A 103 15.14 2.04 -7.19
C PRO A 103 13.95 1.36 -6.49
N ALA A 104 13.19 2.14 -5.73
CA ALA A 104 11.91 1.72 -5.17
C ALA A 104 10.79 2.36 -6.00
N THR A 105 10.45 1.80 -7.16
CA THR A 105 9.55 2.46 -8.13
C THR A 105 8.08 2.28 -7.80
N ILE A 106 7.27 3.26 -8.21
CA ILE A 106 5.81 3.16 -8.23
C ILE A 106 5.29 3.24 -9.66
N SER A 107 4.14 2.62 -9.92
CA SER A 107 3.43 2.71 -11.20
C SER A 107 1.96 3.04 -10.97
N THR A 108 1.28 3.56 -12.00
CA THR A 108 -0.17 3.81 -11.95
C THR A 108 -0.94 2.52 -11.61
N ALA A 109 -0.55 1.38 -12.18
CA ALA A 109 -1.18 0.09 -11.89
C ALA A 109 -0.96 -0.34 -10.42
N GLY A 110 0.26 -0.16 -9.90
CA GLY A 110 0.56 -0.44 -8.50
C GLY A 110 -0.23 0.45 -7.55
N PHE A 111 -0.30 1.76 -7.82
CA PHE A 111 -1.05 2.71 -6.99
C PHE A 111 -2.55 2.38 -6.96
N LEU A 112 -3.16 2.10 -8.13
CA LEU A 112 -4.56 1.69 -8.20
C LEU A 112 -4.81 0.33 -7.52
N GLY A 113 -3.84 -0.58 -7.59
CA GLY A 113 -3.86 -1.84 -6.86
C GLY A 113 -3.89 -1.64 -5.34
N GLU A 114 -3.00 -0.80 -4.81
CA GLU A 114 -2.96 -0.46 -3.37
C GLU A 114 -4.24 0.22 -2.90
N MET A 115 -4.81 1.11 -3.71
CA MET A 115 -6.12 1.72 -3.44
C MET A 115 -7.22 0.65 -3.32
N LEU A 116 -7.24 -0.33 -4.22
CA LEU A 116 -8.23 -1.40 -4.21
C LEU A 116 -8.04 -2.33 -3.01
N THR A 117 -6.80 -2.71 -2.71
CA THR A 117 -6.44 -3.54 -1.55
C THR A 117 -6.88 -2.88 -0.25
N THR A 118 -6.56 -1.60 -0.08
CA THR A 118 -6.97 -0.82 1.10
C THR A 118 -8.49 -0.66 1.17
N GLY A 119 -9.15 -0.44 0.02
CA GLY A 119 -10.61 -0.26 -0.06
C GLY A 119 -11.41 -1.50 0.34
N PHE A 120 -10.94 -2.71 -0.01
CA PHE A 120 -11.60 -3.95 0.42
C PHE A 120 -11.19 -4.39 1.82
N ASN A 121 -10.03 -3.95 2.32
CA ASN A 121 -9.50 -4.25 3.66
C ASN A 121 -9.60 -5.75 4.01
N VAL A 122 -9.20 -6.59 3.06
CA VAL A 122 -9.30 -8.05 3.15
C VAL A 122 -8.22 -8.61 4.06
N VAL A 123 -8.58 -9.57 4.92
CA VAL A 123 -7.62 -10.31 5.76
C VAL A 123 -7.53 -11.77 5.30
N GLY A 124 -6.44 -12.12 4.62
CA GLY A 124 -6.23 -13.43 3.99
C GLY A 124 -5.45 -14.45 4.84
N PHE A 125 -5.74 -14.59 6.14
CA PHE A 125 -4.99 -15.52 7.01
C PHE A 125 -5.34 -17.00 6.78
N ASN A 126 -6.44 -17.30 6.10
CA ASN A 126 -6.76 -18.62 5.57
C ASN A 126 -7.70 -18.47 4.35
N TRP A 127 -7.86 -19.56 3.60
CA TRP A 127 -8.68 -19.56 2.38
C TRP A 127 -10.14 -19.17 2.66
N MET A 128 -10.73 -19.64 3.76
CA MET A 128 -12.12 -19.32 4.12
C MET A 128 -12.33 -17.83 4.43
N ALA A 129 -11.29 -17.15 4.92
CA ALA A 129 -11.34 -15.72 5.26
C ALA A 129 -11.40 -14.84 4.00
N SER A 130 -10.73 -15.25 2.92
CA SER A 130 -10.87 -14.62 1.62
C SER A 130 -10.40 -15.52 0.47
N PRO A 131 -11.32 -16.32 -0.11
CA PRO A 131 -10.98 -17.23 -1.18
C PRO A 131 -10.38 -16.51 -2.39
N ALA A 132 -11.00 -15.39 -2.80
CA ALA A 132 -10.55 -14.62 -3.95
C ALA A 132 -9.12 -14.09 -3.77
N ALA A 133 -8.72 -13.68 -2.56
CA ALA A 133 -7.36 -13.23 -2.31
C ALA A 133 -6.34 -14.37 -2.46
N THR A 134 -6.62 -15.53 -1.85
CA THR A 134 -5.73 -16.70 -1.92
C THR A 134 -5.62 -17.27 -3.35
N GLU A 135 -6.74 -17.38 -4.06
CA GLU A 135 -6.75 -17.90 -5.43
C GLU A 135 -6.07 -16.93 -6.41
N LEU A 136 -6.31 -15.62 -6.26
CA LEU A 136 -5.70 -14.62 -7.13
C LEU A 136 -4.18 -14.54 -6.91
N GLU A 137 -3.72 -14.60 -5.66
CA GLU A 137 -2.29 -14.65 -5.34
C GLU A 137 -1.63 -15.85 -6.01
N THR A 138 -2.25 -17.03 -5.93
CA THR A 138 -1.77 -18.26 -6.55
C THR A 138 -1.60 -18.10 -8.07
N VAL A 139 -2.62 -17.58 -8.76
CA VAL A 139 -2.59 -17.37 -10.21
C VAL A 139 -1.53 -16.33 -10.61
N VAL A 140 -1.49 -15.19 -9.91
CA VAL A 140 -0.59 -14.09 -10.25
C VAL A 140 0.86 -14.43 -9.93
N MET A 141 1.14 -15.26 -8.92
CA MET A 141 2.51 -15.69 -8.59
C MET A 141 3.08 -16.72 -9.57
N ASP A 142 2.23 -17.51 -10.23
CA ASP A 142 2.70 -18.41 -11.29
C ASP A 142 3.18 -17.64 -12.53
N TRP A 143 2.57 -16.49 -12.85
CA TRP A 143 2.95 -15.67 -14.01
C TRP A 143 4.43 -15.20 -14.01
N PRO A 144 4.97 -14.55 -12.96
CA PRO A 144 6.38 -14.21 -12.90
C PRO A 144 7.25 -15.46 -12.82
N GLY A 145 6.79 -16.55 -12.19
CA GLY A 145 7.49 -17.83 -12.20
C GLY A 145 7.71 -18.36 -13.61
N ASP A 146 6.68 -18.30 -14.45
CA ASP A 146 6.75 -18.66 -15.88
C ASP A 146 7.62 -17.67 -16.67
N MET A 147 7.49 -16.35 -16.44
CA MET A 147 8.29 -15.32 -17.11
C MET A 147 9.78 -15.47 -16.80
N LEU A 148 10.12 -15.84 -15.56
CA LEU A 148 11.48 -16.11 -15.11
C LEU A 148 11.96 -17.53 -15.44
N LYS A 149 11.09 -18.38 -16.02
CA LYS A 149 11.35 -19.78 -16.37
C LYS A 149 11.84 -20.60 -15.18
N LEU A 150 11.21 -20.40 -14.02
CA LEU A 150 11.52 -21.17 -12.82
C LEU A 150 11.12 -22.65 -13.02
N PRO A 151 11.78 -23.59 -12.34
CA PRO A 151 11.35 -24.98 -12.33
C PRO A 151 9.92 -25.09 -11.79
N LYS A 152 9.14 -26.02 -12.35
CA LYS A 152 7.71 -26.17 -11.98
C LYS A 152 7.45 -26.41 -10.49
N SER A 153 8.43 -26.99 -9.76
CA SER A 153 8.36 -27.16 -8.31
C SER A 153 8.22 -25.83 -7.52
N PHE A 154 8.48 -24.70 -8.16
CA PHE A 154 8.28 -23.35 -7.62
C PHE A 154 6.92 -22.73 -7.96
N LEU A 155 6.16 -23.36 -8.86
CA LEU A 155 4.83 -22.92 -9.27
C LEU A 155 3.78 -23.61 -8.40
N PHE A 156 2.69 -22.89 -8.12
CA PHE A 156 1.55 -23.42 -7.39
C PHE A 156 0.75 -24.42 -8.23
N SER A 157 0.71 -24.25 -9.56
CA SER A 157 0.01 -25.13 -10.50
C SER A 157 0.58 -26.55 -10.64
N ASP A 158 1.83 -26.81 -10.23
CA ASP A 158 2.48 -28.13 -10.39
C ASP A 158 2.06 -29.15 -9.32
N ASN A 159 1.46 -28.70 -8.21
CA ASN A 159 0.99 -29.58 -7.13
C ASN A 159 -0.52 -29.81 -7.26
N GLY A 160 -0.89 -30.75 -8.14
CA GLY A 160 -2.25 -31.00 -8.60
C GLY A 160 -3.36 -30.82 -7.56
N GLY A 161 -4.23 -29.82 -7.79
CA GLY A 161 -5.68 -29.77 -7.53
C GLY A 161 -6.25 -30.04 -6.13
N GLU A 162 -5.53 -30.64 -5.20
CA GLU A 162 -6.03 -31.18 -3.94
C GLU A 162 -5.30 -30.54 -2.75
N GLN A 163 -5.42 -29.23 -2.56
CA GLN A 163 -4.98 -28.56 -1.32
C GLN A 163 -6.08 -27.76 -0.62
N TYR A 164 -7.28 -27.67 -1.20
CA TYR A 164 -8.34 -26.82 -0.65
C TYR A 164 -9.19 -27.49 0.44
N LEU A 165 -9.06 -28.80 0.67
CA LEU A 165 -9.91 -29.51 1.63
C LEU A 165 -9.05 -30.40 2.54
N SER A 166 -8.97 -29.99 3.82
CA SER A 166 -8.35 -30.69 4.95
C SER A 166 -6.87 -30.38 5.22
N GLY A 167 -6.63 -29.35 6.03
CA GLY A 167 -5.49 -29.33 6.98
C GLY A 167 -4.32 -28.40 6.70
N ASP A 168 -4.14 -27.90 5.47
CA ASP A 168 -2.86 -27.29 5.06
C ASP A 168 -2.82 -25.75 4.99
N VAL A 169 -3.69 -25.05 5.73
CA VAL A 169 -3.37 -23.67 6.18
C VAL A 169 -2.06 -23.68 7.00
N GLY A 170 -1.75 -24.82 7.62
CA GLY A 170 -0.48 -25.09 8.26
C GLY A 170 0.71 -25.06 7.31
N ARG A 171 0.60 -25.29 5.99
CA ARG A 171 1.77 -25.34 5.08
C ARG A 171 2.10 -24.02 4.39
N ILE A 172 1.09 -23.19 4.12
CA ILE A 172 1.30 -21.80 3.68
C ILE A 172 2.03 -21.01 4.79
N PHE A 173 1.82 -21.36 6.07
CA PHE A 173 2.56 -20.82 7.22
C PHE A 173 3.71 -21.69 7.75
N ALA A 174 3.81 -23.00 7.45
CA ALA A 174 4.93 -23.87 7.89
C ALA A 174 6.07 -23.96 6.86
N GLU A 175 5.88 -23.48 5.64
CA GLU A 175 6.98 -23.27 4.70
C GLU A 175 7.16 -21.80 4.26
N PRO A 176 7.42 -20.86 5.20
CA PRO A 176 8.09 -19.60 4.84
C PRO A 176 9.42 -19.88 4.12
N ARG A 177 9.99 -21.08 4.34
CA ARG A 177 11.27 -21.55 3.80
C ARG A 177 11.27 -21.85 2.31
N LYS A 178 10.15 -21.86 1.58
CA LYS A 178 10.23 -22.11 0.13
C LYS A 178 10.59 -20.85 -0.66
N PHE A 179 10.04 -19.69 -0.30
CA PHE A 179 10.46 -18.43 -0.92
C PHE A 179 11.58 -17.74 -0.15
N LEU A 180 11.50 -17.71 1.19
CA LEU A 180 12.61 -17.20 1.99
C LEU A 180 13.83 -18.11 1.90
N GLY A 181 13.67 -19.44 1.79
CA GLY A 181 14.79 -20.38 1.69
C GLY A 181 15.42 -20.45 0.30
N VAL A 182 14.81 -19.93 -0.76
CA VAL A 182 15.48 -19.83 -2.08
C VAL A 182 16.23 -18.51 -2.21
N PHE A 183 15.75 -17.45 -1.55
CA PHE A 183 16.57 -16.27 -1.29
C PHE A 183 17.70 -16.57 -0.26
N ILE A 184 17.44 -17.33 0.82
CA ILE A 184 18.44 -17.67 1.86
C ILE A 184 19.38 -18.81 1.44
N SER A 185 18.96 -19.78 0.64
CA SER A 185 19.88 -20.82 0.14
C SER A 185 20.81 -20.28 -0.96
N CYS A 186 20.47 -19.17 -1.61
CA CYS A 186 21.43 -18.39 -2.39
C CYS A 186 22.40 -17.58 -1.50
N ILE A 187 22.06 -17.33 -0.23
CA ILE A 187 22.90 -16.60 0.74
C ILE A 187 23.90 -17.51 1.47
N LEU A 188 23.72 -18.85 1.49
CA LEU A 188 24.65 -19.73 2.20
C LEU A 188 25.96 -20.05 1.46
N PHE A 189 26.18 -19.43 0.30
CA PHE A 189 27.50 -19.16 -0.29
C PHE A 189 27.60 -17.66 -0.62
N CYS A 190 27.57 -16.82 0.41
CA CYS A 190 27.67 -15.38 0.21
C CYS A 190 29.08 -14.99 -0.25
N SER A 191 29.16 -14.43 -1.46
CA SER A 191 30.26 -13.57 -1.88
C SER A 191 30.45 -12.46 -0.85
N THR A 192 31.66 -11.92 -0.72
CA THR A 192 31.95 -10.75 0.15
C THR A 192 31.17 -9.48 -0.21
N GLU A 193 30.36 -9.54 -1.28
CA GLU A 193 29.48 -8.48 -1.78
C GLU A 193 28.02 -8.64 -1.34
N CYS A 194 27.68 -9.63 -0.51
CA CYS A 194 26.32 -9.77 0.00
C CYS A 194 25.95 -8.63 0.95
N ASP A 195 24.79 -8.03 0.71
CA ASP A 195 24.21 -6.98 1.54
C ASP A 195 24.08 -7.44 3.01
N PHE A 196 24.46 -6.55 3.93
CA PHE A 196 24.22 -6.72 5.37
C PHE A 196 22.71 -6.67 5.64
N GLY A 197 22.03 -7.81 5.50
CA GLY A 197 20.69 -8.00 6.04
C GLY A 197 20.77 -8.04 7.57
N GLU A 198 20.54 -6.91 8.24
CA GLU A 198 20.25 -6.92 9.68
C GLU A 198 18.94 -7.69 9.90
N VAL A 199 19.10 -8.94 10.34
CA VAL A 199 18.03 -9.74 10.95
C VAL A 199 17.68 -9.07 12.28
N VAL A 200 16.68 -8.18 12.26
CA VAL A 200 16.00 -7.75 13.49
C VAL A 200 15.08 -8.90 13.91
N ILE A 201 15.43 -9.51 15.03
CA ILE A 201 14.85 -10.71 15.66
C ILE A 201 13.43 -10.45 16.16
#